data_AF-A0A9W8KVV4-F1
#
_entry.id   AF-A0A9W8KVV4-F1
#
_cell.length_a   1.000
_cell.length_b   1.000
_cell.length_c   1.000
_cell.angle_alpha   90.00
_cell.angle_beta   90.00
_cell.angle_gamma   90.00
#
_symmetry.space_group_name_H-M   'P 1'
#
loop_
_entity.id
_entity.type
_entity.pdbx_description
1 polymer ?
#
loop_
_entity_poly.entity_id
_entity_poly.type
_entity_poly.pdbx_seq_one_letter_code
_entity_poly.pdbx_strand_id
1 'polypeptide(L)'
;MNVVQEIRRINENEQRLGSAASWHDEYKDSAYIFVGGLPYDLTEGDVVCVFSQYGEIVNINLVRDKETGRSKGFVFIQYEDQRSTILAVDNLNGLNLLGRVLRVDHVKSYRQPKQGEDAEPVAERVMNAVPQPISADPDAAATAEDKEQGAEADDEELMKRAGIDPEDPMAKYYLDKYKRRLRKESKRRSEERRKEKGNRDNKRRSKKSSDRGEQRDRSHSPSRKRRSRHKHRRSRSPSKQR
;
A
#
# COMPACT_ATOMS: atom_id res chain seq x y z
N MET A 1 17.96 11.26 26.94
CA MET A 1 17.12 10.42 27.83
C MET A 1 16.88 9.10 27.12
N ASN A 2 16.94 7.98 27.86
CA ASN A 2 16.68 6.66 27.30
C ASN A 2 15.17 6.42 27.28
N VAL A 3 14.55 6.51 26.10
CA VAL A 3 13.09 6.42 25.92
C VAL A 3 12.52 5.10 26.47
N VAL A 4 13.29 4.02 26.39
CA VAL A 4 12.88 2.71 26.92
C VAL A 4 12.71 2.76 28.45
N GLN A 5 13.63 3.42 29.15
CA GLN A 5 13.55 3.57 30.60
C GLN A 5 12.40 4.50 31.01
N GLU A 6 12.08 5.48 30.18
CA GLU A 6 10.99 6.41 30.41
C GLU A 6 9.63 5.72 30.32
N ILE A 7 9.39 4.94 29.26
CA ILE A 7 8.14 4.16 29.11
C ILE A 7 7.99 3.15 30.25
N ARG A 8 9.05 2.44 30.63
CA ARG A 8 9.00 1.54 31.79
C ARG A 8 8.63 2.27 33.08
N ARG A 9 9.21 3.45 33.31
CA ARG A 9 8.88 4.29 34.47
C ARG A 9 7.42 4.76 34.43
N ILE A 10 6.89 5.09 33.26
CA ILE A 10 5.48 5.48 33.09
C ILE A 10 4.58 4.29 33.47
N ASN A 11 4.86 3.09 32.94
CA ASN A 11 4.09 1.89 33.23
C ASN A 11 4.13 1.50 34.71
N GLU A 12 5.32 1.50 35.33
CA GLU A 12 5.49 1.23 36.77
C GLU A 12 4.71 2.23 37.64
N ASN A 13 4.71 3.51 37.26
CA ASN A 13 4.01 4.55 37.98
C ASN A 13 2.49 4.44 37.80
N GLU A 14 2.01 4.13 36.60
CA GLU A 14 0.59 3.88 36.32
C GLU A 14 0.07 2.70 37.15
N GLN A 15 0.82 1.60 37.17
CA GLN A 15 0.45 0.40 37.92
C GLN A 15 0.44 0.64 39.43
N ARG A 16 1.35 1.50 39.94
CA ARG A 16 1.36 1.91 41.35
C ARG A 16 0.18 2.80 41.72
N LEU A 17 -0.21 3.72 40.84
CA LEU A 17 -1.27 4.70 41.11
C LEU A 17 -2.68 4.12 40.88
N GLY A 18 -2.81 3.02 40.12
CA GLY A 18 -4.10 2.37 39.87
C GLY A 18 -5.10 3.27 39.13
N SER A 19 -4.59 4.13 38.24
CA SER A 19 -5.41 5.08 37.49
C SER A 19 -6.43 4.38 36.59
N ALA A 20 -7.65 4.93 36.50
CA ALA A 20 -8.71 4.43 35.62
C ALA A 20 -8.48 4.77 34.14
N ALA A 21 -7.59 5.72 33.85
CA ALA A 21 -7.18 6.09 32.50
C ALA A 21 -5.70 5.79 32.32
N SER A 22 -5.40 5.04 31.25
CA SER A 22 -4.05 4.64 30.89
C SER A 22 -3.46 5.62 29.87
N TRP A 23 -2.15 5.83 29.88
CA TRP A 23 -1.52 6.63 28.81
C TRP A 23 -1.71 6.00 27.42
N HIS A 24 -2.04 4.70 27.37
CA HIS A 24 -2.40 3.99 26.14
C HIS A 24 -3.73 4.46 25.51
N ASP A 25 -4.62 5.09 26.27
CA ASP A 25 -5.92 5.56 25.79
C ASP A 25 -5.79 6.64 24.70
N GLU A 26 -4.65 7.34 24.65
CA GLU A 26 -4.33 8.28 23.57
C GLU A 26 -4.16 7.60 22.20
N TYR A 27 -3.91 6.29 22.18
CA TYR A 27 -3.63 5.51 20.97
C TYR A 27 -4.79 4.57 20.61
N LYS A 28 -5.97 4.78 21.18
CA LYS A 28 -7.16 3.94 20.96
C LYS A 28 -7.58 3.74 19.51
N ASP A 29 -7.34 4.76 18.71
CA ASP A 29 -7.72 4.78 17.30
C ASP A 29 -6.63 4.22 16.37
N SER A 30 -5.54 3.64 16.92
CA SER A 30 -4.44 3.09 16.14
C SER A 30 -3.94 1.73 16.66
N ALA A 31 -4.00 0.73 15.79
CA ALA A 31 -3.46 -0.61 16.04
C ALA A 31 -2.00 -0.79 15.55
N TYR A 32 -1.25 0.31 15.41
CA TYR A 32 0.13 0.28 14.93
C TYR A 32 1.15 0.49 16.06
N ILE A 33 2.17 -0.36 16.06
CA ILE A 33 3.37 -0.19 16.89
C ILE A 33 4.61 0.04 16.04
N PHE A 34 5.52 0.82 16.59
CA PHE A 34 6.89 0.97 16.11
C PHE A 34 7.78 0.06 16.94
N VAL A 35 8.60 -0.74 16.27
CA VAL A 35 9.63 -1.55 16.90
C VAL A 35 10.97 -1.15 16.31
N GLY A 36 11.88 -0.70 17.16
CA GLY A 36 13.25 -0.33 16.82
C GLY A 36 14.26 -1.15 17.60
N GLY A 37 15.52 -1.10 17.16
CA GLY A 37 16.61 -1.83 17.82
C GLY A 37 16.72 -3.28 17.39
N LEU A 38 15.99 -3.70 16.35
CA LEU A 38 16.07 -5.05 15.80
C LEU A 38 17.46 -5.32 15.21
N PRO A 39 18.01 -6.54 15.40
CA PRO A 39 19.18 -7.01 14.67
C PRO A 39 18.99 -6.91 13.16
N TYR A 40 20.06 -6.62 12.44
CA TYR A 40 20.00 -6.44 10.98
C TYR A 40 19.78 -7.74 10.23
N ASP A 41 20.11 -8.87 10.87
CA ASP A 41 20.01 -10.20 10.30
C ASP A 41 18.61 -10.80 10.45
N LEU A 42 17.71 -10.11 11.17
CA LEU A 42 16.37 -10.58 11.46
C LEU A 42 15.44 -10.36 10.26
N THR A 43 14.66 -11.37 9.92
CA THR A 43 13.69 -11.35 8.82
C THR A 43 12.29 -10.97 9.30
N GLU A 44 11.41 -10.61 8.36
CA GLU A 44 9.99 -10.35 8.64
C GLU A 44 9.32 -11.54 9.35
N GLY A 45 9.65 -12.77 8.93
CA GLY A 45 9.12 -13.99 9.55
C GLY A 45 9.53 -14.13 11.01
N ASP A 46 10.80 -13.85 11.32
CA ASP A 46 11.30 -13.89 12.70
C ASP A 46 10.62 -12.85 13.59
N VAL A 47 10.38 -11.64 13.05
CA VAL A 47 9.61 -10.61 13.77
C VAL A 47 8.20 -11.12 14.05
N VAL A 48 7.53 -11.70 13.05
CA VAL A 48 6.17 -12.24 13.25
C VAL A 48 6.17 -13.29 14.34
N CYS A 49 7.10 -14.23 14.35
CA CYS A 49 7.18 -15.27 15.39
C CYS A 49 7.34 -14.71 16.81
N VAL A 50 8.10 -13.63 16.99
CA VAL A 50 8.32 -13.03 18.33
C VAL A 50 7.12 -12.20 18.78
N PHE A 51 6.48 -11.49 17.86
CA PHE A 51 5.41 -10.55 18.18
C PHE A 51 4.01 -11.19 18.16
N SER A 52 3.83 -12.33 17.48
CA SER A 52 2.55 -13.04 17.42
C SER A 52 2.08 -13.59 18.78
N GLN A 53 2.95 -13.64 19.79
CA GLN A 53 2.58 -14.09 21.13
C GLN A 53 1.60 -13.15 21.85
N TYR A 54 1.52 -11.88 21.44
CA TYR A 54 0.64 -10.88 22.05
C TYR A 54 -0.64 -10.59 21.25
N GLY A 55 -0.73 -11.09 20.02
CA GLY A 55 -1.89 -10.92 19.17
C GLY A 55 -1.63 -11.27 17.71
N GLU A 56 -2.71 -11.33 16.92
CA GLU A 56 -2.63 -11.58 15.49
C GLU A 56 -2.11 -10.35 14.73
N ILE A 57 -1.11 -10.57 13.88
CA ILE A 57 -0.46 -9.53 13.09
C ILE A 57 -1.14 -9.48 11.71
N VAL A 58 -1.81 -8.37 11.41
CA VAL A 58 -2.49 -8.15 10.12
C VAL A 58 -1.50 -7.69 9.05
N ASN A 59 -0.61 -6.77 9.41
CA ASN A 59 0.38 -6.23 8.47
C ASN A 59 1.71 -6.02 9.16
N ILE A 60 2.79 -6.27 8.42
CA ILE A 60 4.14 -6.00 8.84
C ILE A 60 4.87 -5.21 7.74
N ASN A 61 5.55 -4.15 8.13
CA ASN A 61 6.41 -3.39 7.23
C ASN A 61 7.80 -3.22 7.83
N LEU A 62 8.71 -4.10 7.44
CA LEU A 62 10.11 -4.03 7.82
C LEU A 62 10.84 -3.09 6.86
N VAL A 63 11.34 -1.98 7.39
CA VAL A 63 11.94 -0.96 6.54
C VAL A 63 13.35 -1.37 6.18
N ARG A 64 13.55 -1.61 4.88
CA ARG A 64 14.85 -1.91 4.29
C ARG A 64 15.40 -0.70 3.57
N ASP A 65 16.71 -0.64 3.47
CA ASP A 65 17.39 0.34 2.64
C ASP A 65 17.20 0.02 1.16
N LYS A 66 16.96 1.05 0.34
CA LYS A 66 16.62 0.88 -1.08
C LYS A 66 17.83 0.51 -1.94
N GLU A 67 19.01 0.93 -1.52
CA GLU A 67 20.25 0.70 -2.27
C GLU A 67 20.89 -0.64 -1.89
N THR A 68 20.97 -0.93 -0.59
CA THR A 68 21.65 -2.14 -0.08
C THR A 68 20.72 -3.31 0.21
N GLY A 69 19.41 -3.10 0.27
CA GLY A 69 18.42 -4.12 0.65
C GLY A 69 18.48 -4.57 2.11
N ARG A 70 19.42 -4.03 2.90
CA ARG A 70 19.61 -4.38 4.30
C ARG A 70 18.52 -3.76 5.17
N SER A 71 18.10 -4.48 6.20
CA SER A 71 17.15 -4.01 7.20
C SER A 71 17.70 -2.75 7.88
N LYS A 72 16.87 -1.72 8.10
CA LYS A 72 17.28 -0.55 8.89
C LYS A 72 17.20 -0.78 10.41
N GLY A 73 16.77 -1.96 10.83
CA GLY A 73 16.63 -2.33 12.25
C GLY A 73 15.39 -1.75 12.91
N PHE A 74 14.37 -1.39 12.12
CA PHE A 74 13.05 -1.02 12.61
C PHE A 74 11.93 -1.53 11.71
N VAL A 75 10.77 -1.75 12.31
CA VAL A 75 9.57 -2.32 11.68
C VAL A 75 8.33 -1.64 12.24
N PHE A 76 7.31 -1.55 11.39
CA PHE A 76 5.97 -1.18 11.81
C PHE A 76 5.08 -2.41 11.74
N ILE A 77 4.39 -2.70 12.85
CA ILE A 77 3.51 -3.85 12.97
C ILE A 77 2.10 -3.34 13.22
N GLN A 78 1.14 -3.88 12.47
CA GLN A 78 -0.28 -3.70 12.70
C GLN A 78 -0.85 -4.96 13.32
N TYR A 79 -1.46 -4.83 14.48
CA TYR A 79 -2.26 -5.90 15.05
C TYR A 79 -3.72 -5.82 14.60
N GLU A 80 -4.44 -6.92 14.75
CA GLU A 80 -5.88 -6.95 14.55
C GLU A 80 -6.60 -6.14 15.63
N ASP A 81 -6.22 -6.37 16.90
CA ASP A 81 -6.78 -5.69 18.06
C ASP A 81 -5.79 -4.70 18.67
N GLN A 82 -6.32 -3.56 19.11
CA GLN A 82 -5.55 -2.52 19.77
C GLN A 82 -5.08 -2.94 21.16
N ARG A 83 -5.77 -3.86 21.85
CA ARG A 83 -5.26 -4.39 23.13
C ARG A 83 -3.93 -5.13 22.97
N SER A 84 -3.72 -5.76 21.81
CA SER A 84 -2.47 -6.43 21.47
C SER A 84 -1.30 -5.45 21.37
N THR A 85 -1.55 -4.21 20.91
CA THR A 85 -0.51 -3.17 20.87
C THR A 85 -0.08 -2.76 22.26
N ILE A 86 -1.03 -2.64 23.20
CA ILE A 86 -0.78 -2.31 24.60
C ILE A 86 0.11 -3.38 25.24
N LEU A 87 -0.28 -4.65 25.12
CA LEU A 87 0.49 -5.77 25.66
C LEU A 87 1.90 -5.85 25.06
N ALA A 88 2.04 -5.61 23.76
CA ALA A 88 3.35 -5.61 23.10
C ALA A 88 4.25 -4.47 23.59
N VAL A 89 3.72 -3.25 23.73
CA VAL A 89 4.47 -2.09 24.23
C VAL A 89 4.90 -2.30 25.67
N ASP A 90 4.05 -2.87 26.52
CA ASP A 90 4.36 -3.05 27.94
C ASP A 90 5.41 -4.13 28.19
N ASN A 91 5.30 -5.25 27.48
CA ASN A 91 6.12 -6.44 27.76
C ASN A 91 7.40 -6.52 26.92
N LEU A 92 7.37 -6.07 25.65
CA LEU A 92 8.53 -6.19 24.75
C LEU A 92 9.45 -4.98 24.77
N ASN A 93 9.01 -3.85 25.32
CA ASN A 93 9.85 -2.67 25.36
C ASN A 93 11.04 -2.85 26.31
N GLY A 94 12.24 -2.71 25.77
CA GLY A 94 13.50 -2.93 26.48
C GLY A 94 13.93 -4.39 26.61
N LEU A 95 13.32 -5.30 25.85
CA LEU A 95 13.78 -6.69 25.78
C LEU A 95 15.12 -6.76 25.02
N ASN A 96 16.03 -7.62 25.48
CA ASN A 96 17.31 -7.84 24.81
C ASN A 96 17.17 -8.98 23.80
N LEU A 97 17.31 -8.66 22.51
CA LEU A 97 17.22 -9.61 21.41
C LEU A 97 18.55 -9.62 20.64
N LEU A 98 19.25 -10.75 20.64
CA LEU A 98 20.57 -10.96 20.02
C LEU A 98 21.58 -9.84 20.36
N GLY A 99 21.63 -9.43 21.64
CA GLY A 99 22.56 -8.41 22.13
C GLY A 99 22.14 -6.95 21.86
N ARG A 100 20.92 -6.72 21.35
CA ARG A 100 20.37 -5.38 21.15
C ARG A 100 19.09 -5.17 21.96
N VAL A 101 18.95 -4.01 22.56
CA VAL A 101 17.75 -3.62 23.31
C VAL A 101 16.67 -3.18 22.31
N LEU A 102 15.49 -3.81 22.38
CA LEU A 102 14.34 -3.41 21.60
C LEU A 102 13.69 -2.16 22.18
N ARG A 103 13.23 -1.28 21.29
CA ARG A 103 12.35 -0.16 21.62
C ARG A 103 10.99 -0.42 20.99
N VAL A 104 9.94 -0.48 21.78
CA VAL A 104 8.56 -0.65 21.29
C VAL A 104 7.74 0.57 21.72
N ASP A 105 6.98 1.13 20.79
CA ASP A 105 6.24 2.39 21.00
C ASP A 105 4.94 2.39 20.19
N HIS A 106 3.93 3.12 20.66
CA HIS A 106 2.67 3.27 19.93
C HIS A 106 2.83 4.29 18.79
N VAL A 107 2.06 4.13 17.71
CA VAL A 107 2.10 5.05 16.57
C VAL A 107 0.70 5.59 16.30
N LYS A 108 0.47 6.90 16.48
CA LYS A 108 -0.85 7.53 16.29
C LYS A 108 -1.36 7.43 14.85
N SER A 109 -0.49 7.68 13.89
CA SER A 109 -0.87 7.71 12.47
C SER A 109 0.22 7.05 11.63
N TYR A 110 0.04 5.78 11.30
CA TYR A 110 0.90 5.09 10.35
C TYR A 110 0.21 4.94 8.99
N ARG A 111 0.90 5.35 7.93
CA ARG A 111 0.47 5.09 6.56
C ARG A 111 1.41 4.06 5.96
N GLN A 112 0.91 2.85 5.74
CA GLN A 112 1.67 1.84 5.01
C GLN A 112 2.12 2.43 3.67
N PRO A 113 3.42 2.33 3.33
CA PRO A 113 3.86 2.68 2.00
C PRO A 113 3.11 1.74 1.04
N LYS A 114 2.46 2.34 0.04
CA LYS A 114 1.91 1.54 -1.07
C LYS A 114 3.10 0.81 -1.69
N GLN A 115 3.15 -0.52 -1.55
CA GLN A 115 4.03 -1.30 -2.40
C GLN A 115 3.70 -0.88 -3.84
N GLY A 116 4.70 -0.34 -4.54
CA GLY A 116 4.50 0.14 -5.90
C GLY A 116 3.92 -0.97 -6.76
N GLU A 117 3.10 -0.61 -7.74
CA GLU A 117 2.44 -1.51 -8.70
C GLU A 117 3.43 -2.31 -9.59
N ASP A 118 4.73 -2.29 -9.25
CA ASP A 118 5.85 -2.95 -9.95
C ASP A 118 6.48 -4.12 -9.16
N ALA A 119 5.97 -4.45 -7.97
CA ALA A 119 6.36 -5.67 -7.28
C ALA A 119 5.52 -6.85 -7.80
N GLU A 120 6.13 -7.67 -8.66
CA GLU A 120 5.70 -9.04 -8.96
C GLU A 120 5.18 -9.72 -7.67
N PRO A 121 4.05 -10.46 -7.71
CA PRO A 121 3.57 -11.17 -6.53
C PRO A 121 4.59 -12.22 -6.12
N VAL A 122 5.41 -11.92 -5.10
CA VAL A 122 6.28 -12.89 -4.43
C VAL A 122 5.41 -13.75 -3.51
N ALA A 123 4.53 -14.53 -4.12
CA ALA A 123 3.79 -15.63 -3.48
C ALA A 123 4.52 -16.97 -3.69
N GLU A 124 5.84 -16.96 -3.92
CA GLU A 124 6.54 -18.17 -4.37
C GLU A 124 8.01 -18.27 -3.90
N ARG A 125 8.30 -18.01 -2.61
CA ARG A 125 9.62 -18.40 -2.08
C ARG A 125 9.76 -18.68 -0.59
N VAL A 126 8.76 -19.30 0.03
CA VAL A 126 8.96 -20.06 1.27
C VAL A 126 8.50 -21.49 1.03
N MET A 127 9.30 -22.23 0.27
CA MET A 127 9.24 -23.70 0.25
C MET A 127 10.51 -24.21 0.94
N ASN A 128 10.33 -25.24 1.76
CA ASN A 128 11.32 -26.20 2.25
C ASN A 128 11.70 -26.11 3.74
N ALA A 129 10.74 -26.42 4.64
CA ALA A 129 11.02 -27.06 5.93
C ALA A 129 9.81 -27.81 6.55
N VAL A 130 8.92 -28.41 5.75
CA VAL A 130 7.89 -29.32 6.27
C VAL A 130 8.00 -30.67 5.52
N PRO A 131 8.19 -31.81 6.21
CA PRO A 131 8.17 -33.12 5.56
C PRO A 131 6.77 -33.39 5.02
N GLN A 132 6.66 -33.87 3.78
CA GLN A 132 5.37 -34.12 3.15
C GLN A 132 4.64 -35.31 3.81
N PRO A 133 3.44 -35.11 4.36
CA PRO A 133 2.56 -36.21 4.72
C PRO A 133 1.81 -36.73 3.49
N ILE A 134 1.58 -38.03 3.51
CA ILE A 134 0.95 -38.82 2.44
C ILE A 134 -0.47 -38.28 2.20
N SER A 135 -0.76 -38.03 0.93
CA SER A 135 -2.01 -37.53 0.34
C SER A 135 -3.30 -38.07 0.99
N ALA A 136 -4.07 -37.17 1.58
CA ALA A 136 -5.51 -37.28 1.81
C ALA A 136 -6.07 -35.86 2.00
N ASP A 137 -6.49 -35.23 0.90
CA ASP A 137 -6.96 -33.84 0.84
C ASP A 137 -8.28 -33.65 1.61
N PRO A 138 -8.34 -32.79 2.65
CA PRO A 138 -9.55 -32.47 3.38
C PRO A 138 -9.80 -30.95 3.37
N ASP A 139 -10.37 -30.41 2.29
CA ASP A 139 -10.98 -29.07 2.30
C ASP A 139 -12.51 -29.20 2.34
N ALA A 140 -12.97 -29.72 3.47
CA ALA A 140 -14.31 -29.50 3.98
C ALA A 140 -14.24 -28.37 5.02
N ALA A 141 -14.45 -27.12 4.60
CA ALA A 141 -15.01 -26.05 5.44
C ALA A 141 -15.18 -24.74 4.65
N ALA A 142 -16.17 -24.73 3.76
CA ALA A 142 -16.94 -23.52 3.48
C ALA A 142 -18.40 -23.94 3.29
N THR A 143 -19.05 -24.25 4.41
CA THR A 143 -20.50 -24.20 4.52
C THR A 143 -20.97 -22.78 4.19
N ALA A 144 -21.56 -22.65 3.01
CA ALA A 144 -22.54 -21.62 2.68
C ALA A 144 -23.66 -22.34 1.91
N GLU A 145 -24.44 -23.12 2.66
CA GLU A 145 -25.78 -23.51 2.23
C GLU A 145 -26.64 -22.24 2.26
N ASP A 146 -26.92 -21.67 1.09
CA ASP A 146 -28.25 -21.18 0.75
C ASP A 146 -28.31 -20.75 -0.72
N LYS A 147 -29.20 -21.43 -1.46
CA LYS A 147 -29.64 -21.25 -2.86
C LYS A 147 -28.86 -22.00 -3.95
N GLU A 148 -28.99 -23.32 -3.95
CA GLU A 148 -28.96 -24.13 -5.18
C GLU A 148 -30.39 -24.57 -5.55
N GLN A 149 -31.13 -23.65 -6.17
CA GLN A 149 -32.15 -24.00 -7.15
C GLN A 149 -32.10 -22.90 -8.22
N GLY A 150 -31.34 -23.13 -9.30
CA GLY A 150 -31.39 -22.24 -10.47
C GLY A 150 -30.17 -22.09 -11.38
N ALA A 151 -29.13 -22.94 -11.31
CA ALA A 151 -27.91 -22.73 -12.11
C ALA A 151 -27.41 -23.98 -12.89
N GLU A 152 -28.22 -25.02 -13.06
CA GLU A 152 -27.82 -26.20 -13.86
C GLU A 152 -27.89 -25.96 -15.38
N ALA A 153 -28.65 -24.96 -15.85
CA ALA A 153 -28.78 -24.67 -17.27
C ALA A 153 -27.54 -23.99 -17.87
N ASP A 154 -26.74 -23.34 -17.03
CA ASP A 154 -25.62 -22.47 -17.41
C ASP A 154 -24.36 -23.30 -17.74
N ASP A 155 -24.20 -24.44 -17.07
CA ASP A 155 -22.98 -25.23 -17.07
C ASP A 155 -22.87 -26.12 -18.30
N GLU A 156 -23.97 -26.72 -18.74
CA GLU A 156 -24.03 -27.53 -19.96
C GLU A 156 -23.75 -26.69 -21.21
N GLU A 157 -24.30 -25.47 -21.28
CA GLU A 157 -24.04 -24.53 -22.37
C GLU A 157 -22.57 -24.07 -22.37
N LEU A 158 -21.98 -23.86 -21.19
CA LEU A 158 -20.57 -23.52 -21.05
C LEU A 158 -19.64 -24.67 -21.45
N MET A 159 -19.97 -25.92 -21.10
CA MET A 159 -19.21 -27.10 -21.51
C MET A 159 -19.20 -27.23 -23.03
N LYS A 160 -20.36 -27.06 -23.66
CA LYS A 160 -20.50 -27.07 -25.13
C LYS A 160 -19.71 -25.94 -25.79
N ARG A 161 -19.73 -24.74 -25.23
CA ARG A 161 -18.94 -23.59 -25.71
C ARG A 161 -17.44 -23.78 -25.52
N ALA A 162 -17.04 -24.50 -24.48
CA ALA A 162 -15.64 -24.84 -24.19
C ALA A 162 -15.14 -26.09 -24.91
N GLY A 163 -16.03 -26.84 -25.59
CA GLY A 163 -15.71 -28.11 -26.25
C GLY A 163 -15.35 -29.22 -25.27
N ILE A 164 -15.90 -29.19 -24.05
CA ILE A 164 -15.66 -30.19 -22.99
C ILE A 164 -16.70 -31.30 -23.16
N ASP A 165 -16.23 -32.55 -23.22
CA ASP A 165 -17.09 -33.73 -23.26
C ASP A 165 -17.74 -33.96 -21.87
N PRO A 166 -19.08 -33.97 -21.75
CA PRO A 166 -19.77 -34.21 -20.49
C PRO A 166 -19.51 -35.59 -19.87
N GLU A 167 -19.11 -36.59 -20.66
CA GLU A 167 -18.84 -37.95 -20.18
C GLU A 167 -17.39 -38.15 -19.70
N ASP A 168 -16.52 -37.15 -19.87
CA ASP A 168 -15.15 -37.19 -19.35
C ASP A 168 -15.17 -37.11 -17.81
N PRO A 169 -14.55 -38.06 -17.08
CA PRO A 169 -14.41 -38.01 -15.61
C PRO A 169 -13.82 -36.69 -15.07
N MET A 170 -13.11 -35.93 -15.92
CA MET A 170 -12.48 -34.66 -15.60
C MET A 170 -13.31 -33.43 -16.05
N ALA A 171 -14.51 -33.60 -16.60
CA ALA A 171 -15.33 -32.51 -17.17
C ALA A 171 -15.55 -31.34 -16.20
N LYS A 172 -15.83 -31.62 -14.91
CA LYS A 172 -16.00 -30.59 -13.87
C LYS A 172 -14.75 -29.73 -13.65
N TYR A 173 -13.57 -30.35 -13.66
CA TYR A 173 -12.30 -29.66 -13.51
C TYR A 173 -12.00 -28.75 -14.71
N TYR A 174 -12.25 -29.24 -15.92
CA TYR A 174 -12.09 -28.43 -17.14
C TYR A 174 -13.07 -27.26 -17.17
N LEU A 175 -14.30 -27.46 -16.69
CA LEU A 175 -15.31 -26.41 -16.60
C LEU A 175 -14.93 -25.33 -15.59
N ASP A 176 -14.46 -25.68 -14.39
CA ASP A 176 -13.97 -24.71 -13.40
C ASP A 176 -12.79 -23.87 -13.95
N LYS A 177 -11.85 -24.55 -14.60
CA LYS A 177 -10.71 -23.88 -15.26
C LYS A 177 -11.17 -22.90 -16.35
N TYR A 178 -12.22 -23.24 -17.10
CA TYR A 178 -12.81 -22.38 -18.12
C TYR A 178 -13.55 -21.18 -17.51
N LYS A 179 -14.37 -21.40 -16.47
CA LYS A 179 -15.04 -20.32 -15.69
C LYS A 179 -14.03 -19.34 -15.11
N ARG A 180 -12.94 -19.84 -14.53
CA ARG A 180 -11.83 -19.02 -14.01
C ARG A 180 -11.16 -18.19 -15.10
N ARG A 181 -11.03 -18.71 -16.33
CA ARG A 181 -10.50 -17.97 -17.49
C ARG A 181 -11.42 -16.83 -17.92
N LEU A 182 -12.73 -17.10 -18.04
CA LEU A 182 -13.73 -16.07 -18.40
C LEU A 182 -13.78 -14.93 -17.37
N ARG A 183 -13.69 -15.24 -16.07
CA ARG A 183 -13.66 -14.23 -15.00
C ARG A 183 -12.42 -13.34 -15.07
N LYS A 184 -11.26 -13.91 -15.45
CA LYS A 184 -10.03 -13.13 -15.67
C LYS A 184 -10.16 -12.19 -16.86
N GLU A 185 -10.76 -12.67 -17.96
CA GLU A 185 -10.94 -11.88 -19.18
C GLU A 185 -11.97 -10.75 -19.01
N SER A 186 -13.07 -11.00 -18.30
CA SER A 186 -14.05 -9.96 -17.99
C SER A 186 -13.47 -8.87 -17.09
N LYS A 187 -12.64 -9.23 -16.10
CA LYS A 187 -11.92 -8.28 -15.25
C LYS A 187 -10.96 -7.40 -16.07
N ARG A 188 -10.18 -8.01 -16.96
CA ARG A 188 -9.28 -7.29 -17.89
C ARG A 188 -10.04 -6.30 -18.77
N ARG A 189 -11.14 -6.75 -19.39
CA ARG A 189 -11.99 -5.91 -20.25
C ARG A 189 -12.63 -4.75 -19.49
N SER A 190 -13.05 -4.97 -18.24
CA SER A 190 -13.58 -3.91 -17.38
C SER A 190 -12.51 -2.88 -17.02
N GLU A 191 -11.29 -3.34 -16.74
CA GLU A 191 -10.17 -2.46 -16.38
C GLU A 191 -9.73 -1.60 -17.57
N GLU A 192 -9.69 -2.18 -18.77
CA GLU A 192 -9.39 -1.48 -20.01
C GLU A 192 -10.44 -0.39 -20.31
N ARG A 193 -11.73 -0.70 -20.15
CA ARG A 193 -12.82 0.30 -20.26
C ARG A 193 -12.68 1.44 -19.26
N ARG A 194 -12.24 1.16 -18.03
CA ARG A 194 -11.98 2.19 -17.01
C ARG A 194 -10.81 3.09 -17.41
N LYS A 195 -9.71 2.52 -17.91
CA LYS A 195 -8.55 3.27 -18.42
C LYS A 195 -8.92 4.15 -19.61
N GLU A 196 -9.71 3.62 -20.54
CA GLU A 196 -10.17 4.37 -21.72
C GLU A 196 -11.07 5.56 -21.34
N LYS A 197 -11.99 5.37 -20.38
CA LYS A 197 -12.84 6.45 -19.86
C LYS A 197 -12.00 7.53 -19.18
N GLY A 198 -11.02 7.14 -18.35
CA GLY A 198 -10.09 8.08 -17.72
C GLY A 198 -9.29 8.90 -18.73
N ASN A 199 -8.81 8.26 -19.81
CA ASN A 199 -8.06 8.96 -20.86
C ASN A 199 -8.94 9.94 -21.67
N ARG A 200 -10.20 9.56 -21.95
CA ARG A 200 -11.19 10.46 -22.58
C ARG A 200 -11.51 11.68 -21.70
N ASP A 201 -11.67 11.48 -20.40
CA ASP A 201 -11.94 12.56 -19.46
C ASP A 201 -10.75 13.53 -19.33
N ASN A 202 -9.52 13.00 -19.35
CA ASN A 202 -8.30 13.82 -19.34
C ASN A 202 -8.17 14.66 -20.63
N LYS A 203 -8.45 14.06 -21.79
CA LYS A 203 -8.44 14.75 -23.10
C LYS A 203 -9.52 15.84 -23.20
N ARG A 204 -10.67 15.68 -22.54
CA ARG A 204 -11.72 16.72 -22.47
C ARG A 204 -11.31 17.87 -21.55
N ARG A 205 -10.64 17.60 -20.42
CA ARG A 205 -10.12 18.63 -19.52
C ARG A 205 -9.04 19.48 -20.19
N SER A 206 -8.11 18.86 -20.91
CA SER A 206 -7.03 19.60 -21.60
C SER A 206 -7.55 20.53 -22.72
N LYS A 207 -8.56 20.11 -23.48
CA LYS A 207 -9.21 20.96 -24.49
C LYS A 207 -9.99 22.13 -23.87
N LYS A 208 -10.58 21.95 -22.69
CA LYS A 208 -11.32 23.04 -22.02
C LYS A 208 -10.40 24.08 -21.39
N SER A 209 -9.18 23.70 -20.99
CA SER A 209 -8.17 24.65 -20.53
C SER A 209 -7.57 25.48 -21.67
N SER A 210 -7.38 24.91 -22.87
CA SER A 210 -6.85 25.65 -24.03
C SER A 210 -7.83 26.69 -24.56
N ASP A 211 -9.12 26.35 -24.64
CA ASP A 211 -10.18 27.25 -25.14
C ASP A 211 -10.41 28.45 -24.19
N ARG A 212 -10.21 28.27 -22.88
CA ARG A 212 -10.22 29.36 -21.89
C ARG A 212 -8.95 30.23 -21.92
N GLY A 213 -7.84 29.71 -22.42
CA GLY A 213 -6.61 30.47 -22.64
C GLY A 213 -6.75 31.43 -23.82
N GLU A 214 -7.25 30.95 -24.95
CA GLU A 214 -7.41 31.75 -26.18
C GLU A 214 -8.41 32.91 -26.05
N GLN A 215 -9.44 32.79 -25.21
CA GLN A 215 -10.38 33.90 -24.98
C GLN A 215 -9.78 35.04 -24.14
N ARG A 216 -8.76 34.77 -23.31
CA ARG A 216 -8.13 35.80 -22.46
C ARG A 216 -7.21 36.71 -23.27
N ASP A 217 -6.50 36.16 -24.25
CA ASP A 217 -5.52 36.93 -25.05
C ASP A 217 -6.16 37.86 -26.09
N ARG A 218 -7.42 37.66 -26.47
CA ARG A 218 -8.14 38.54 -27.41
C ARG A 218 -8.69 39.83 -26.78
N SER A 219 -8.66 39.97 -25.45
CA SER A 219 -9.21 41.15 -24.75
C SER A 219 -8.19 42.24 -24.40
N HIS A 220 -6.91 42.05 -24.73
CA HIS A 220 -5.85 43.02 -24.42
C HIS A 220 -5.43 43.83 -25.66
N SER A 221 -6.27 44.78 -26.08
CA SER A 221 -5.86 45.84 -27.03
C SER A 221 -4.93 46.83 -26.33
N PRO A 222 -3.69 47.08 -26.80
CA PRO A 222 -2.81 48.06 -26.17
C PRO A 222 -3.27 49.48 -26.50
N SER A 223 -3.66 50.22 -25.47
CA SER A 223 -4.01 51.63 -25.58
C SER A 223 -2.78 52.48 -25.93
N ARG A 224 -2.95 53.33 -26.95
CA ARG A 224 -1.94 54.27 -27.47
C ARG A 224 -1.40 55.19 -26.37
N LYS A 225 -0.14 55.02 -25.95
CA LYS A 225 0.60 56.04 -25.20
C LYS A 225 1.57 56.82 -26.09
N ARG A 226 1.12 58.05 -26.30
CA ARG A 226 1.74 59.31 -26.75
C ARG A 226 3.27 59.36 -26.90
N ARG A 227 3.66 59.87 -28.08
CA ARG A 227 4.97 60.38 -28.50
C ARG A 227 5.45 61.51 -27.57
N SER A 228 6.70 61.43 -27.08
CA SER A 228 7.48 62.61 -26.69
C SER A 228 8.84 62.62 -27.41
N ARG A 229 8.99 63.67 -28.20
CA ARG A 229 10.11 64.07 -29.06
C ARG A 229 11.49 63.95 -28.39
N HIS A 230 12.46 63.38 -29.10
CA HIS A 230 13.88 63.71 -28.93
C HIS A 230 14.45 64.14 -30.28
N LYS A 231 14.92 65.39 -30.34
CA LYS A 231 15.44 66.04 -31.54
C LYS A 231 16.92 65.69 -31.73
N HIS A 232 17.27 65.11 -32.86
CA HIS A 232 18.63 65.18 -33.40
C HIS A 232 18.80 66.44 -34.26
N ARG A 233 19.76 67.28 -33.89
CA ARG A 233 20.42 68.34 -34.68
C ARG A 233 21.81 68.45 -34.03
N ARG A 234 22.97 68.34 -34.69
CA ARG A 234 23.37 68.66 -36.06
C ARG A 234 24.66 67.89 -36.41
N SER A 235 24.79 67.55 -37.70
CA SER A 235 26.04 67.34 -38.44
C SER A 235 27.04 68.48 -38.18
N ARG A 236 28.29 68.18 -37.82
CA ARG A 236 29.46 67.98 -38.70
C ARG A 236 29.74 69.15 -39.67
N SER A 237 30.78 69.91 -39.29
CA SER A 237 31.89 70.56 -40.02
C SER A 237 31.76 70.88 -41.52
N PRO A 238 32.49 71.92 -41.97
CA PRO A 238 33.30 71.71 -43.18
C PRO A 238 34.66 72.45 -43.14
N SER A 239 35.74 71.75 -43.48
CA SER A 239 36.65 72.13 -44.59
C SER A 239 38.03 71.43 -44.51
N LYS A 240 38.38 70.84 -45.66
CA LYS A 240 39.70 70.67 -46.28
C LYS A 240 40.98 70.92 -45.44
N GLN A 241 41.86 69.91 -45.46
CA GLN A 241 43.14 70.01 -46.17
C GLN A 241 43.53 68.64 -46.75
N ARG A 242 43.84 68.67 -48.05
CA ARG A 242 44.48 67.68 -48.95
C ARG A 242 43.73 66.39 -49.29
#